data_AF-M0IVA8-F1
#
_entry.id   AF-M0IVA8-F1
#
_cell.length_a   1.000
_cell.length_b   1.000
_cell.length_c   1.000
_cell.angle_alpha   90.00
_cell.angle_beta   90.00
_cell.angle_gamma   90.00
#
_symmetry.space_group_name_H-M   'P 1'
#
loop_
_entity.id
_entity.type
_entity.pdbx_description
1 polymer ?
#
loop_
_entity_poly.entity_id
_entity_poly.type
_entity_poly.pdbx_seq_one_letter_code
_entity_poly.pdbx_strand_id
1 'polypeptide(L)'
;MREGDDRKLLVASPDEELLANVAANLLDDREFNVGEMPFHVDEVTSLEPDVGEPGTRGTLETGTGLLVRIPPWRCDEYGIDHPGGDTATFWRPEHTTAPLREQLEANLDQKHDQFAHDHLPGPSDVSGDLFDGYELLKTFAIPLTVTEGQEMTYVLSKWKFEYTVRDDDHRRHLNLALDCGLGERNSLGLGFMNVTERTRPGETMGEERDAFA
;
A
#
# COMPACT_ATOMS: atom_id res chain seq x y z
N MET A 1 10.63 9.24 -19.62
CA MET A 1 9.50 9.04 -20.56
C MET A 1 9.80 9.84 -21.83
N ARG A 2 9.21 9.45 -22.95
CA ARG A 2 9.34 10.11 -24.25
C ARG A 2 7.95 10.41 -24.80
N GLU A 3 7.88 11.39 -25.69
CA GLU A 3 6.64 11.70 -26.40
C GLU A 3 6.11 10.46 -27.15
N GLY A 4 4.79 10.21 -27.03
CA GLY A 4 4.14 9.03 -27.57
C GLY A 4 4.22 7.77 -26.70
N ASP A 5 4.76 7.86 -25.48
CA ASP A 5 4.74 6.76 -24.52
C ASP A 5 3.36 6.60 -23.85
N ASP A 6 2.75 5.42 -23.97
CA ASP A 6 1.54 5.08 -23.20
C ASP A 6 1.89 4.76 -21.74
N ARG A 7 1.06 5.23 -20.80
CA ARG A 7 1.22 5.00 -19.37
C ARG A 7 -0.12 4.67 -18.72
N LYS A 8 -0.05 3.91 -17.63
CA LYS A 8 -1.20 3.61 -16.77
C LYS A 8 -1.02 4.30 -15.44
N LEU A 9 -2.07 4.97 -14.98
CA LEU A 9 -2.18 5.50 -13.62
C LEU A 9 -3.25 4.68 -12.89
N LEU A 10 -2.88 4.11 -11.74
CA LEU A 10 -3.82 3.41 -10.88
C LEU A 10 -4.14 4.31 -9.68
N VAL A 11 -5.42 4.42 -9.36
CA VAL A 11 -5.93 5.15 -8.20
C VAL A 11 -6.87 4.19 -7.47
N ALA A 12 -6.68 4.07 -6.16
CA ALA A 12 -7.54 3.27 -5.29
C ALA A 12 -7.98 4.11 -4.09
N SER A 13 -9.17 3.82 -3.59
CA SER A 13 -9.73 4.41 -2.39
C SER A 13 -10.83 3.52 -1.85
N PRO A 14 -11.03 3.45 -0.52
CA PRO A 14 -12.22 2.83 0.06
C PRO A 14 -13.48 3.68 -0.16
N ASP A 15 -13.33 4.94 -0.60
CA ASP A 15 -14.43 5.84 -0.91
C ASP A 15 -14.78 5.79 -2.41
N GLU A 16 -15.85 5.06 -2.73
CA GLU A 16 -16.34 4.92 -4.11
C GLU A 16 -16.79 6.25 -4.72
N GLU A 17 -17.31 7.18 -3.91
CA GLU A 17 -17.76 8.49 -4.39
C GLU A 17 -16.56 9.35 -4.79
N LEU A 18 -15.45 9.27 -4.05
CA LEU A 18 -14.20 9.91 -4.43
C LEU A 18 -13.70 9.39 -5.79
N LEU A 19 -13.66 8.06 -5.98
CA LEU A 19 -13.23 7.46 -7.24
C LEU A 19 -14.16 7.84 -8.40
N ALA A 20 -15.47 7.84 -8.18
CA ALA A 20 -16.45 8.27 -9.17
C ALA A 20 -16.25 9.72 -9.61
N ASN A 21 -15.98 10.63 -8.66
CA ASN A 21 -15.69 12.03 -8.96
C ASN A 21 -14.38 12.21 -9.74
N VAL A 22 -13.31 11.49 -9.37
CA VAL A 22 -12.04 11.49 -10.11
C VAL A 22 -12.25 11.01 -11.53
N ALA A 23 -12.95 9.88 -11.72
CA ALA A 23 -13.24 9.32 -13.03
C ALA A 23 -14.10 10.27 -13.88
N ALA A 24 -15.16 10.85 -13.30
CA ALA A 24 -16.02 11.81 -13.99
C ALA A 24 -15.24 13.04 -14.47
N ASN A 25 -14.33 13.57 -13.64
CA ASN A 25 -13.50 14.71 -14.01
C ASN A 25 -12.54 14.38 -15.16
N LEU A 26 -11.85 13.23 -15.12
CA LEU A 26 -10.95 12.78 -16.19
C LEU A 26 -11.66 12.44 -17.50
N LEU A 27 -12.96 12.11 -17.45
CA LEU A 27 -13.77 11.84 -18.63
C LEU A 27 -14.32 13.12 -19.28
N ASP A 28 -14.60 14.16 -18.47
CA ASP A 28 -15.05 15.48 -18.92
C ASP A 28 -13.88 16.31 -19.48
N ASP A 29 -12.75 16.33 -18.78
CA ASP A 29 -11.49 16.91 -19.23
C ASP A 29 -10.38 15.85 -19.25
N ARG A 30 -9.98 15.48 -20.46
CA ARG A 30 -8.99 14.42 -20.70
C ARG A 30 -7.55 14.93 -20.71
N GLU A 31 -7.30 16.17 -20.31
CA GLU A 31 -5.94 16.68 -20.08
C GLU A 31 -5.45 16.31 -18.67
N PHE A 32 -4.29 15.67 -18.58
CA PHE A 32 -3.67 15.31 -17.31
C PHE A 32 -2.18 15.66 -17.31
N ASN A 33 -1.74 16.53 -16.40
CA ASN A 33 -0.37 17.03 -16.39
C ASN A 33 0.40 16.49 -15.18
N VAL A 34 1.58 15.90 -15.42
CA VAL A 34 2.53 15.51 -14.36
C VAL A 34 3.70 16.49 -14.37
N GLY A 35 3.62 17.50 -13.50
CA GLY A 35 4.50 18.67 -13.59
C GLY A 35 4.27 19.38 -14.93
N GLU A 36 5.34 19.61 -15.68
CA GLU A 36 5.28 20.23 -17.01
C GLU A 36 5.05 19.22 -18.16
N MET A 37 4.82 17.94 -17.85
CA MET A 37 4.60 16.90 -18.86
C MET A 37 3.10 16.67 -19.09
N PRO A 38 2.58 17.01 -20.28
CA PRO A 38 1.18 16.76 -20.59
C PRO A 38 0.90 15.34 -21.04
N PHE A 39 -0.23 14.80 -20.59
CA PHE A 39 -0.79 13.53 -21.01
C PHE A 39 -2.25 13.71 -21.44
N HIS A 40 -2.70 12.84 -22.34
CA HIS A 40 -4.10 12.70 -22.69
C HIS A 40 -4.64 11.41 -22.07
N VAL A 41 -5.84 11.46 -21.49
CA VAL A 41 -6.52 10.28 -20.95
C VAL A 41 -7.30 9.59 -22.06
N ASP A 42 -6.77 8.47 -22.54
CA ASP A 42 -7.44 7.66 -23.58
C ASP A 42 -8.65 6.90 -23.03
N GLU A 43 -8.48 6.27 -21.86
CA GLU A 43 -9.46 5.38 -21.24
C GLU A 43 -9.42 5.51 -19.70
N VAL A 44 -10.59 5.31 -19.09
CA VAL A 44 -10.75 5.13 -17.64
C VAL A 44 -11.50 3.81 -17.42
N THR A 45 -10.89 2.88 -16.69
CA THR A 45 -11.44 1.54 -16.43
C THR A 45 -11.52 1.30 -14.92
N SER A 46 -12.63 0.73 -14.45
CA SER A 46 -12.79 0.29 -13.06
C SER A 46 -12.15 -1.08 -12.84
N LEU A 47 -11.48 -1.25 -11.70
CA LEU A 47 -10.90 -2.51 -11.24
C LEU A 47 -11.45 -2.83 -9.86
N GLU A 48 -11.75 -4.11 -9.61
CA GLU A 48 -12.23 -4.62 -8.31
C GLU A 48 -11.31 -5.75 -7.83
N PRO A 49 -10.04 -5.44 -7.47
CA PRO A 49 -9.12 -6.45 -6.99
C PRO A 49 -9.60 -7.05 -5.66
N ASP A 50 -9.37 -8.34 -5.46
CA ASP A 50 -9.76 -9.04 -4.24
C ASP A 50 -8.72 -10.11 -3.89
N VAL A 51 -8.35 -10.18 -2.62
CA VAL A 51 -7.36 -11.17 -2.13
C VAL A 51 -7.88 -12.61 -2.13
N GLY A 52 -9.18 -12.82 -2.36
CA GLY A 52 -9.84 -14.12 -2.42
C GLY A 52 -10.55 -14.51 -1.14
N GLU A 53 -11.33 -15.59 -1.24
CA GLU A 53 -12.06 -16.18 -0.11
C GLU A 53 -11.13 -16.89 0.90
N PRO A 54 -11.58 -17.18 2.13
CA PRO A 54 -10.80 -17.93 3.12
C PRO A 54 -10.16 -19.20 2.55
N GLY A 55 -8.86 -19.37 2.83
CA GLY A 55 -8.00 -20.43 2.29
C GLY A 55 -7.24 -20.05 1.01
N THR A 56 -7.56 -18.90 0.38
CA THR A 56 -6.80 -18.37 -0.76
C THR A 56 -5.38 -18.02 -0.32
N ARG A 57 -4.40 -18.35 -1.17
CA ARG A 57 -3.00 -17.94 -0.99
C ARG A 57 -2.61 -16.98 -2.10
N GLY A 58 -1.75 -16.01 -1.79
CA GLY A 58 -1.25 -15.10 -2.80
C GLY A 58 -0.10 -14.23 -2.33
N THR A 59 0.27 -13.30 -3.21
CA THR A 59 1.32 -12.32 -2.98
C THR A 59 0.78 -10.92 -3.22
N LEU A 60 0.95 -10.04 -2.24
CA LEU A 60 0.77 -8.61 -2.40
C LEU A 60 2.13 -7.94 -2.67
N GLU A 61 2.25 -7.20 -3.75
CA GLU A 61 3.45 -6.43 -4.06
C GLU A 61 3.16 -4.93 -3.99
N THR A 62 4.06 -4.18 -3.35
CA THR A 62 4.01 -2.71 -3.38
C THR A 62 4.14 -2.20 -4.82
N GLY A 63 3.17 -1.43 -5.32
CA GLY A 63 3.27 -0.69 -6.58
C GLY A 63 4.19 0.52 -6.43
N THR A 64 4.01 1.29 -5.36
CA THR A 64 4.81 2.48 -5.01
C THR A 64 5.64 2.27 -3.75
N GLY A 65 6.50 3.21 -3.38
CA GLY A 65 7.37 3.06 -2.22
C GLY A 65 6.59 3.08 -0.92
N LEU A 66 6.84 2.11 -0.04
CA LEU A 66 6.27 2.01 1.29
C LEU A 66 7.07 2.90 2.27
N LEU A 67 6.38 3.80 2.95
CA LEU A 67 6.92 4.65 4.01
C LEU A 67 6.50 4.10 5.37
N VAL A 68 7.48 3.75 6.20
CA VAL A 68 7.25 3.35 7.59
C VAL A 68 8.18 4.14 8.50
N ARG A 69 7.61 4.96 9.38
CA ARG A 69 8.34 5.61 10.46
C ARG A 69 8.29 4.75 11.71
N ILE A 70 9.43 4.62 12.38
CA ILE A 70 9.55 3.99 13.69
C ILE A 70 9.48 5.13 14.71
N PRO A 71 8.50 5.12 15.60
CA PRO A 71 8.35 6.19 16.58
C PRO A 71 9.52 6.18 17.56
N PRO A 72 9.94 7.36 18.08
CA PRO A 72 11.13 7.46 18.93
C PRO A 72 11.11 6.51 20.12
N TRP A 73 9.95 6.34 20.76
CA TRP A 73 9.79 5.47 21.94
C TRP A 73 9.91 3.98 21.65
N ARG A 74 9.74 3.55 20.39
CA ARG A 74 9.95 2.14 19.98
C ARG A 74 11.38 1.89 19.47
N CYS A 75 12.17 2.92 19.18
CA CYS A 75 13.54 2.72 18.70
C CYS A 75 14.39 1.91 19.69
N ASP A 76 14.28 2.20 20.99
CA ASP A 76 14.99 1.49 22.05
C ASP A 76 14.62 0.00 22.11
N GLU A 77 13.36 -0.35 21.84
CA GLU A 77 12.86 -1.74 21.85
C GLU A 77 13.53 -2.61 20.77
N TYR A 78 13.96 -1.98 19.68
CA TYR A 78 14.59 -2.66 18.54
C TYR A 78 16.11 -2.40 18.47
N GLY A 79 16.71 -1.72 19.46
CA GLY A 79 18.13 -1.38 19.45
C GLY A 79 18.52 -0.41 18.34
N ILE A 80 17.61 0.50 17.96
CA ILE A 80 17.81 1.50 16.91
C ILE A 80 18.23 2.82 17.56
N ASP A 81 19.35 3.39 17.13
CA ASP A 81 19.80 4.71 17.60
C ASP A 81 18.89 5.82 17.04
N HIS A 82 18.05 6.41 17.90
CA HIS A 82 17.21 7.52 17.49
C HIS A 82 18.04 8.83 17.40
N PRO A 83 17.97 9.58 16.28
CA PRO A 83 18.77 10.80 16.07
C PRO A 83 18.42 11.97 17.01
N GLY A 84 17.34 11.86 17.77
CA GLY A 84 16.89 12.87 18.75
C GLY A 84 16.00 13.96 18.13
N GLY A 85 15.29 14.69 19.01
CA GLY A 85 14.33 15.73 18.62
C GLY A 85 13.17 15.17 17.80
N ASP A 86 12.66 15.98 16.86
CA ASP A 86 11.53 15.63 15.99
C ASP A 86 11.95 14.89 14.69
N THR A 87 13.20 14.42 14.63
CA THR A 87 13.73 13.75 13.44
C THR A 87 13.12 12.36 13.31
N ALA A 88 12.42 12.10 12.21
CA ALA A 88 11.82 10.79 11.98
C ALA A 88 12.88 9.70 11.73
N THR A 89 12.77 8.59 12.45
CA THR A 89 13.46 7.34 12.10
C THR A 89 12.64 6.57 11.09
N PHE A 90 13.19 6.31 9.90
CA PHE A 90 12.54 5.47 8.89
C PHE A 90 13.00 4.02 9.03
N TRP A 91 12.12 3.08 8.67
CA TRP A 91 12.52 1.69 8.55
C TRP A 91 13.64 1.52 7.50
N ARG A 92 14.61 0.65 7.82
CA ARG A 92 15.74 0.27 6.97
C ARG A 92 16.01 -1.24 7.12
N PRO A 93 16.71 -1.88 6.17
CA PRO A 93 16.97 -3.33 6.23
C PRO A 93 17.69 -3.77 7.51
N GLU A 94 18.57 -2.91 8.02
CA GLU A 94 19.30 -3.09 9.28
C GLU A 94 18.41 -3.14 10.54
N HIS A 95 17.17 -2.64 10.47
CA HIS A 95 16.22 -2.61 11.60
C HIS A 95 15.42 -3.91 11.78
N THR A 96 15.67 -4.95 10.98
CA THR A 96 14.89 -6.20 10.93
C THR A 96 13.43 -5.99 10.51
N THR A 97 12.68 -7.08 10.29
CA THR A 97 11.26 -7.00 9.87
C THR A 97 10.30 -6.74 11.03
N ALA A 98 10.71 -6.96 12.29
CA ALA A 98 9.83 -6.79 13.45
C ALA A 98 9.19 -5.38 13.56
N PRO A 99 9.96 -4.27 13.52
CA PRO A 99 9.36 -2.93 13.55
C PRO A 99 8.49 -2.64 12.34
N LEU A 100 8.76 -3.26 11.18
CA LEU A 100 7.92 -3.10 10.00
C LEU A 100 6.54 -3.72 10.25
N ARG A 101 6.49 -4.98 10.71
CA ARG A 101 5.24 -5.71 10.96
C ARG A 101 4.33 -4.94 11.91
N GLU A 102 4.86 -4.56 13.06
CA GLU A 102 4.15 -3.81 14.11
C GLU A 102 3.59 -2.48 13.61
N GLN A 103 4.37 -1.75 12.80
CA GLN A 103 3.92 -0.47 12.25
C GLN A 103 2.90 -0.65 11.13
N LEU A 104 2.95 -1.74 10.36
CA LEU A 104 1.97 -2.04 9.33
C LEU A 104 0.62 -2.43 9.95
N GLU A 105 0.62 -3.25 10.99
CA GLU A 105 -0.60 -3.61 11.74
C GLU A 105 -1.24 -2.38 12.36
N ALA A 106 -0.48 -1.60 13.14
CA ALA A 106 -0.99 -0.38 13.77
C ALA A 106 -1.45 0.68 12.76
N ASN A 107 -0.85 0.72 11.56
CA ASN A 107 -1.30 1.60 10.48
C ASN A 107 -2.63 1.14 9.88
N LEU A 108 -2.81 -0.17 9.72
CA LEU A 108 -4.02 -0.72 9.16
C LEU A 108 -5.18 -0.69 10.16
N ASP A 109 -4.91 -0.80 11.48
CA ASP A 109 -5.87 -0.50 12.54
C ASP A 109 -6.41 0.93 12.41
N GLN A 110 -5.53 1.93 12.28
CA GLN A 110 -5.96 3.33 12.13
C GLN A 110 -6.84 3.55 10.89
N LYS A 111 -6.53 2.84 9.79
CA LYS A 111 -7.36 2.88 8.58
C LYS A 111 -8.68 2.16 8.79
N HIS A 112 -8.66 1.03 9.49
CA HIS A 112 -9.86 0.28 9.83
C HIS A 112 -10.81 1.15 10.65
N ASP A 113 -10.33 1.84 11.69
CA ASP A 113 -11.13 2.75 12.51
C ASP A 113 -11.75 3.90 11.72
N GLN A 114 -11.14 4.28 10.59
CA GLN A 114 -11.64 5.36 9.74
C GLN A 114 -12.69 4.89 8.72
N PHE A 115 -12.54 3.67 8.19
CA PHE A 115 -13.30 3.23 7.00
C PHE A 115 -14.19 2.01 7.23
N ALA A 116 -13.92 1.20 8.26
CA ALA A 116 -14.74 0.03 8.59
C ALA A 116 -15.80 0.39 9.64
N HIS A 117 -16.78 -0.50 9.80
CA HIS A 117 -17.79 -0.33 10.83
C HIS A 117 -17.25 -0.65 12.23
N ASP A 118 -17.57 0.19 13.22
CA ASP A 118 -17.09 0.11 14.62
C ASP A 118 -17.30 -1.24 15.33
N HIS A 119 -18.21 -2.09 14.84
CA HIS A 119 -18.50 -3.40 15.43
C HIS A 119 -17.63 -4.52 14.86
N LEU A 120 -16.87 -4.27 13.80
CA LEU A 120 -15.97 -5.22 13.18
C LEU A 120 -14.59 -5.13 13.86
N PRO A 121 -13.89 -6.26 14.06
CA PRO A 121 -12.58 -6.24 14.69
C PRO A 121 -11.52 -5.70 13.73
N GLY A 122 -10.61 -4.88 14.26
CA GLY A 122 -9.41 -4.42 13.56
C GLY A 122 -8.34 -5.51 13.45
N PRO A 123 -7.28 -5.28 12.64
CA PRO A 123 -6.12 -6.15 12.57
C PRO A 123 -5.56 -6.63 13.92
N SER A 124 -5.39 -5.73 14.90
CA SER A 124 -4.83 -6.11 16.22
C SER A 124 -5.83 -6.76 17.17
N ASP A 125 -7.13 -6.72 16.87
CA ASP A 125 -8.19 -7.38 17.67
C ASP A 125 -8.32 -8.88 17.36
N VAL A 126 -7.73 -9.34 16.26
CA VAL A 126 -7.77 -10.75 15.84
C VAL A 126 -6.41 -11.42 15.99
N SER A 127 -6.41 -12.73 16.19
CA SER A 127 -5.16 -13.48 16.34
C SER A 127 -4.47 -13.73 15.00
N GLY A 128 -3.17 -13.48 14.97
CA GLY A 128 -2.25 -13.94 13.92
C GLY A 128 -1.76 -12.83 12.99
N ASP A 129 -0.58 -13.04 12.41
CA ASP A 129 0.12 -12.05 11.58
C ASP A 129 -0.63 -11.67 10.30
N LEU A 130 -0.58 -10.41 9.87
CA LEU A 130 -1.16 -9.97 8.58
C LEU A 130 -0.61 -10.72 7.35
N PHE A 131 0.66 -11.13 7.40
CA PHE A 131 1.34 -11.77 6.29
C PHE A 131 2.12 -13.00 6.76
N ASP A 132 2.14 -14.03 5.92
CA ASP A 132 2.90 -15.26 6.14
C ASP A 132 4.40 -15.05 5.86
N GLY A 133 4.74 -14.13 4.97
CA GLY A 133 6.10 -13.89 4.48
C GLY A 133 6.35 -12.44 4.05
N TYR A 134 7.60 -12.00 4.17
CA TYR A 134 8.05 -10.63 3.89
C TYR A 134 9.35 -10.66 3.07
N GLU A 135 9.29 -10.22 1.83
CA GLU A 135 10.46 -10.15 0.94
C GLU A 135 10.73 -8.68 0.56
N LEU A 136 11.89 -8.16 0.98
CA LEU A 136 12.34 -6.83 0.59
C LEU A 136 12.89 -6.87 -0.83
N LEU A 137 12.27 -6.12 -1.75
CA LEU A 137 12.74 -5.97 -3.12
C LEU A 137 13.85 -4.93 -3.25
N LYS A 138 13.67 -3.74 -2.65
CA LYS A 138 14.66 -2.65 -2.64
C LYS A 138 14.33 -1.56 -1.64
N THR A 139 15.32 -0.75 -1.31
CA THR A 139 15.16 0.54 -0.61
C THR A 139 15.68 1.69 -1.44
N PHE A 140 15.08 2.86 -1.32
CA PHE A 140 15.48 4.06 -2.04
C PHE A 140 15.02 5.31 -1.28
N ALA A 141 15.60 6.46 -1.60
CA ALA A 141 15.19 7.73 -1.01
C ALA A 141 14.70 8.68 -2.11
N ILE A 142 13.61 9.39 -1.86
CA ILE A 142 13.08 10.39 -2.79
C ILE A 142 12.81 11.71 -2.06
N PRO A 143 13.08 12.86 -2.70
CA PRO A 143 12.53 14.13 -2.26
C PRO A 143 11.03 14.16 -2.52
N LEU A 144 10.23 14.57 -1.54
CA LEU A 144 8.81 14.85 -1.71
C LEU A 144 8.49 16.24 -1.16
N THR A 145 7.73 17.00 -1.93
CA THR A 145 7.12 18.25 -1.48
C THR A 145 5.91 17.91 -0.61
N VAL A 146 6.01 18.17 0.69
CA VAL A 146 4.96 17.83 1.67
C VAL A 146 3.95 18.95 1.85
N THR A 147 4.39 20.19 1.63
CA THR A 147 3.59 21.42 1.57
C THR A 147 4.33 22.43 0.69
N GLU A 148 3.66 23.50 0.27
CA GLU A 148 4.25 24.53 -0.59
C GLU A 148 5.61 25.02 -0.05
N GLY A 149 6.64 24.91 -0.89
CA GLY A 149 8.02 25.33 -0.57
C GLY A 149 8.80 24.42 0.39
N GLN A 150 8.21 23.32 0.88
CA GLN A 150 8.87 22.40 1.82
C GLN A 150 9.07 21.02 1.20
N GLU A 151 10.33 20.71 0.89
CA GLU A 151 10.77 19.39 0.43
C GLU A 151 11.39 18.59 1.58
N MET A 152 11.02 17.32 1.69
CA MET A 152 11.60 16.38 2.65
C MET A 152 12.05 15.12 1.94
N THR A 153 13.22 14.59 2.30
CA THR A 153 13.70 13.31 1.78
C THR A 153 13.12 12.17 2.61
N TYR A 154 12.36 11.30 1.96
CA TYR A 154 11.80 10.10 2.59
C TYR A 154 12.58 8.85 2.17
N VAL A 155 12.87 7.98 3.14
CA VAL A 155 13.43 6.65 2.89
C VAL A 155 12.27 5.67 2.74
N LEU A 156 12.21 5.02 1.59
CA LEU A 156 11.14 4.13 1.17
C LEU A 156 11.68 2.72 0.91
N SER A 157 10.76 1.76 0.94
CA SER A 157 11.05 0.35 0.65
C SER A 157 10.00 -0.24 -0.30
N LYS A 158 10.37 -1.21 -1.12
CA LYS A 158 9.45 -2.03 -1.92
C LYS A 158 9.47 -3.46 -1.41
N TRP A 159 8.30 -4.08 -1.34
CA TRP A 159 8.11 -5.39 -0.73
C TRP A 159 7.18 -6.28 -1.54
N LYS A 160 7.37 -7.59 -1.38
CA LYS A 160 6.35 -8.62 -1.56
C LYS A 160 5.94 -9.16 -0.18
N PHE A 161 4.65 -9.38 -0.01
CA PHE A 161 4.05 -9.97 1.18
C PHE A 161 3.26 -11.20 0.79
N GLU A 162 3.66 -12.35 1.32
CA GLU A 162 2.92 -13.60 1.13
C GLU A 162 1.76 -13.64 2.12
N TYR A 163 0.59 -14.12 1.69
CA TYR A 163 -0.58 -14.24 2.55
C TYR A 163 -1.36 -15.52 2.29
N THR A 164 -2.03 -15.98 3.35
CA THR A 164 -3.12 -16.93 3.32
C THR A 164 -4.33 -16.27 3.97
N VAL A 165 -5.42 -16.10 3.22
CA VAL A 165 -6.66 -15.55 3.76
C VAL A 165 -7.17 -16.54 4.81
N ARG A 166 -7.31 -16.08 6.06
CA ARG A 166 -7.64 -16.95 7.19
C ARG A 166 -9.15 -17.11 7.34
N ASP A 167 -9.83 -15.97 7.30
CA ASP A 167 -11.24 -15.78 7.54
C ASP A 167 -11.68 -14.46 6.87
N ASP A 168 -12.96 -14.12 7.02
CA ASP A 168 -13.54 -12.93 6.40
C ASP A 168 -13.02 -11.62 7.02
N ASP A 169 -12.58 -11.65 8.29
CA ASP A 169 -11.95 -10.50 8.93
C ASP A 169 -10.58 -10.22 8.32
N HIS A 170 -9.74 -11.25 8.20
CA HIS A 170 -8.44 -11.12 7.54
C HIS A 170 -8.59 -10.70 6.08
N ARG A 171 -9.56 -11.27 5.35
CA ARG A 171 -9.87 -10.84 3.97
C ARG A 171 -10.20 -9.35 3.91
N ARG A 172 -11.06 -8.85 4.81
CA ARG A 172 -11.42 -7.43 4.89
C ARG A 172 -10.20 -6.56 5.14
N HIS A 173 -9.32 -6.95 6.08
CA HIS A 173 -8.11 -6.20 6.38
C HIS A 173 -7.18 -6.11 5.16
N LEU A 174 -6.96 -7.22 4.44
CA LEU A 174 -6.10 -7.24 3.26
C LEU A 174 -6.71 -6.47 2.08
N ASN A 175 -8.02 -6.53 1.87
CA ASN A 175 -8.70 -5.70 0.86
C ASN A 175 -8.63 -4.21 1.21
N LEU A 176 -8.78 -3.84 2.50
CA LEU A 176 -8.56 -2.46 2.93
C LEU A 176 -7.13 -1.98 2.62
N ALA A 177 -6.14 -2.87 2.70
CA ALA A 177 -4.77 -2.55 2.30
C ALA A 177 -4.61 -2.35 0.76
N LEU A 178 -5.43 -3.01 -0.06
CA LEU A 178 -5.50 -2.75 -1.51
C LEU A 178 -6.11 -1.38 -1.80
N ASP A 179 -7.16 -1.00 -1.06
CA ASP A 179 -7.91 0.25 -1.29
C ASP A 179 -7.17 1.49 -0.75
N CYS A 180 -6.58 1.38 0.43
CA CYS A 180 -5.92 2.50 1.11
C CYS A 180 -4.40 2.53 0.89
N GLY A 181 -3.80 1.44 0.40
CA GLY A 181 -2.36 1.19 0.52
C GLY A 181 -1.92 0.88 1.95
N LEU A 182 -0.64 0.58 2.13
CA LEU A 182 0.00 0.32 3.42
C LEU A 182 0.96 1.45 3.83
N GLY A 183 1.27 1.52 5.12
CA GLY A 183 2.16 2.53 5.66
C GLY A 183 1.57 3.94 5.58
N GLU A 184 2.46 4.93 5.47
CA GLU A 184 2.09 6.33 5.67
C GLU A 184 2.09 7.16 4.38
N ARG A 185 1.35 8.28 4.41
CA ARG A 185 1.27 9.26 3.31
C ARG A 185 0.72 8.67 2.01
N ASN A 186 -0.29 7.79 2.10
CA ASN A 186 -0.92 7.18 0.94
C ASN A 186 -1.54 8.20 -0.03
N SER A 187 -2.07 9.32 0.48
CA SER A 187 -2.57 10.42 -0.34
C SER A 187 -1.51 11.13 -1.18
N LEU A 188 -0.21 10.93 -0.91
CA LEU A 188 0.90 11.39 -1.75
C LEU A 188 1.37 10.32 -2.75
N GLY A 189 0.60 9.25 -2.94
CA GLY A 189 0.91 8.16 -3.86
C GLY A 189 1.87 7.10 -3.30
N LEU A 190 2.05 7.02 -1.98
CA LEU A 190 2.93 6.04 -1.34
C LEU A 190 2.18 4.79 -0.87
N GLY A 191 2.88 3.66 -0.80
CA GLY A 191 2.36 2.42 -0.23
C GLY A 191 1.23 1.71 -1.00
N PHE A 192 0.99 2.06 -2.27
CA PHE A 192 0.00 1.37 -3.11
C PHE A 192 0.35 -0.12 -3.25
N MET A 193 -0.64 -1.01 -3.28
CA MET A 193 -0.47 -2.46 -3.30
C MET A 193 -1.15 -3.09 -4.52
N ASN A 194 -0.60 -4.20 -5.04
CA ASN A 194 -1.19 -5.01 -6.09
C ASN A 194 -1.21 -6.48 -5.68
N VAL A 195 -2.22 -7.22 -6.11
CA VAL A 195 -2.17 -8.69 -6.09
C VAL A 195 -1.37 -9.15 -7.32
N THR A 196 -0.26 -9.84 -7.14
CA THR A 196 0.58 -10.33 -8.25
C THR A 196 0.40 -11.83 -8.52
N GLU A 197 0.08 -12.59 -7.48
CA GLU A 197 -0.14 -14.03 -7.56
C GLU A 197 -1.31 -14.42 -6.67
N ARG A 198 -2.16 -15.36 -7.13
CA ARG A 198 -3.29 -15.88 -6.36
C ARG A 198 -3.61 -17.32 -6.73
N THR A 199 -3.77 -18.18 -5.73
CA THR A 199 -4.16 -19.58 -5.85
C THR A 199 -5.38 -19.85 -4.95
N ARG A 200 -6.49 -20.31 -5.53
CA ARG A 200 -7.73 -20.56 -4.78
C ARG A 200 -7.62 -21.80 -3.88
N PRO A 201 -8.51 -21.94 -2.87
CA PRO A 201 -8.55 -23.15 -2.05
C PRO A 201 -8.68 -24.42 -2.90
N GLY A 202 -7.75 -25.36 -2.71
CA GLY A 202 -7.74 -26.64 -3.44
C GLY A 202 -7.05 -26.62 -4.81
N GLU A 203 -6.57 -25.47 -5.28
CA GLU A 203 -5.72 -25.38 -6.47
C GLU A 203 -4.24 -25.51 -6.08
N THR A 204 -3.43 -26.13 -6.96
CA THR A 204 -1.97 -26.12 -6.85
C THR A 204 -1.42 -24.89 -7.57
N MET A 205 -0.40 -24.23 -7.02
CA MET A 205 0.26 -23.09 -7.68
C MET A 205 0.64 -23.45 -9.13
N GLY A 206 0.03 -22.75 -10.08
CA GLY A 206 0.25 -22.95 -11.51
C GLY A 206 0.16 -21.60 -12.22
N GLU A 207 1.31 -21.19 -12.77
CA GLU A 207 1.63 -20.09 -13.69
C GLU A 207 0.87 -18.76 -13.52
N GLU A 208 1.65 -17.69 -13.26
CA GLU A 208 1.29 -16.27 -13.30
C GLU A 208 0.04 -16.00 -14.15
N ARG A 209 -1.11 -15.84 -13.49
CA ARG A 209 -2.28 -15.25 -14.13
C ARG A 209 -2.18 -13.76 -13.91
N ASP A 210 -1.83 -13.06 -14.99
CA ASP A 210 -1.85 -11.61 -15.08
C ASP A 210 -3.15 -11.10 -14.45
N ALA A 211 -3.05 -10.36 -13.34
CA ALA A 211 -4.14 -10.05 -12.42
C ALA A 211 -5.13 -8.99 -12.97
N PHE A 212 -5.24 -8.89 -14.30
CA PHE A 212 -6.06 -7.91 -15.02
C PHE A 212 -7.18 -8.56 -15.86
N ALA A 213 -7.65 -9.75 -15.45
CA ALA A 213 -8.79 -10.44 -16.06
C ALA A 213 -10.02 -10.43 -15.15
#